data_AF-A0A3R6ZTC7-F1
#
_entry.id   AF-A0A3R6ZTC7-F1
#
_cell.length_a   1.000
_cell.length_b   1.000
_cell.length_c   1.000
_cell.angle_alpha   90.00
_cell.angle_beta   90.00
_cell.angle_gamma   90.00
#
_symmetry.space_group_name_H-M   'P 1'
#
loop_
_entity.id
_entity.type
_entity.pdbx_description
1 polymer ?
#
loop_
_entity_poly.entity_id
_entity_poly.type
_entity_poly.pdbx_seq_one_letter_code
_entity_poly.pdbx_strand_id
1 'polypeptide(L)'
;METRFGFPLVTAKTIYQVLGELGVREWETVRPPLSIQEYLAGNAGPLTPDQLHELKFAPRVEVQFLKNPAGRIERYFRHVGRNWATTFVLLPGDLLIVVGEWKQGSNDITLVPPSGVPSNDDMKTTDPYGACARREFTHETGIELAEVISLSNGVGIPVSTRQSTQRCFPFLGTPKEPIVRRRAKLDETEFLKGVAIPLGEWLKLIEEGKVREDCSISTTFLALQKLGRLRLQFTPECTS
;
A
#
# COMPACT_ATOMS: atom_id res chain seq x y z
N MET A 1 -8.80 -23.64 1.74
CA MET A 1 -7.97 -24.20 2.83
C MET A 1 -7.45 -23.03 3.65
N GLU A 2 -7.57 -23.07 4.98
CA GLU A 2 -7.02 -22.03 5.86
C GLU A 2 -5.65 -22.44 6.38
N THR A 3 -4.77 -21.45 6.58
CA THR A 3 -3.49 -21.65 7.26
C THR A 3 -3.71 -21.83 8.76
N ARG A 4 -2.69 -22.32 9.48
CA ARG A 4 -2.69 -22.35 10.96
C ARG A 4 -2.82 -20.97 11.61
N PHE A 5 -2.68 -19.89 10.84
CA PHE A 5 -2.84 -18.51 11.26
C PHE A 5 -4.24 -17.96 10.93
N GLY A 6 -5.16 -18.79 10.43
CA GLY A 6 -6.54 -18.44 10.12
C GLY A 6 -6.76 -17.65 8.82
N PHE A 7 -5.72 -17.46 8.00
CA PHE A 7 -5.87 -16.83 6.69
C PHE A 7 -6.18 -17.86 5.63
N PRO A 8 -7.08 -17.57 4.66
CA PRO A 8 -7.21 -18.37 3.45
C PRO A 8 -5.86 -18.48 2.74
N LEU A 9 -5.45 -19.72 2.45
CA LEU A 9 -4.24 -20.01 1.69
C LEU A 9 -4.55 -19.91 0.19
N VAL A 10 -3.77 -19.11 -0.53
CA VAL A 10 -3.96 -18.84 -1.96
C VAL A 10 -2.68 -19.11 -2.76
N THR A 11 -2.86 -19.18 -4.08
CA THR A 11 -1.80 -19.30 -5.09
C THR A 11 -1.95 -18.17 -6.12
N ALA A 12 -0.99 -18.03 -7.04
CA ALA A 12 -1.08 -17.07 -8.14
C ALA A 12 -2.31 -17.31 -9.05
N LYS A 13 -2.86 -18.54 -9.04
CA LYS A 13 -4.04 -18.93 -9.80
C LYS A 13 -5.35 -18.69 -9.06
N THR A 14 -5.35 -18.83 -7.73
CA THR A 14 -6.58 -18.86 -6.93
C THR A 14 -6.87 -17.58 -6.16
N ILE A 15 -5.91 -16.65 -6.06
CA ILE A 15 -6.02 -15.46 -5.21
C ILE A 15 -7.25 -14.60 -5.51
N TYR A 16 -7.51 -14.25 -6.77
CA TYR A 16 -8.66 -13.40 -7.12
C TYR A 16 -10.00 -14.10 -6.92
N GLN A 17 -10.08 -15.41 -7.17
CA GLN A 17 -11.28 -16.19 -6.87
C GLN A 17 -11.59 -16.15 -5.37
N VAL A 18 -10.59 -16.45 -4.53
CA VAL A 18 -10.75 -16.46 -3.07
C VAL A 18 -11.08 -15.06 -2.54
N LEU A 19 -10.44 -14.01 -3.07
CA LEU A 19 -10.80 -12.63 -2.72
C LEU A 19 -12.26 -12.30 -3.08
N GLY A 20 -12.74 -12.76 -4.23
CA GLY A 20 -14.15 -12.66 -4.62
C GLY A 20 -15.10 -13.38 -3.66
N GLU A 21 -14.76 -14.60 -3.24
CA GLU A 21 -15.51 -15.36 -2.22
C GLU A 21 -15.53 -14.65 -0.86
N LEU A 22 -14.48 -13.89 -0.53
CA LEU A 22 -14.41 -13.05 0.68
C LEU A 22 -15.10 -11.68 0.51
N GLY A 23 -15.70 -11.41 -0.65
CA GLY A 23 -16.45 -10.19 -0.93
C GLY A 23 -15.63 -9.02 -1.48
N VAL A 24 -14.35 -9.22 -1.81
CA VAL A 24 -13.56 -8.21 -2.55
C VAL A 24 -13.96 -8.31 -4.02
N ARG A 25 -14.59 -7.26 -4.52
CA ARG A 25 -15.11 -7.19 -5.88
C ARG A 25 -14.85 -5.81 -6.46
N GLU A 26 -14.84 -5.73 -7.78
CA GLU A 26 -14.87 -4.46 -8.48
C GLU A 26 -16.12 -3.67 -8.09
N TRP A 27 -15.96 -2.36 -7.86
CA TRP A 27 -17.07 -1.49 -7.55
C TRP A 27 -17.74 -1.01 -8.83
N GLU A 28 -19.06 -0.93 -8.81
CA GLU A 28 -19.84 -0.44 -9.93
C GLU A 28 -19.69 1.07 -10.08
N THR A 29 -19.40 1.52 -11.31
CA THR A 29 -19.41 2.96 -11.63
C THR A 29 -20.85 3.42 -11.83
N VAL A 30 -21.40 4.12 -10.84
CA VAL A 30 -22.80 4.61 -10.89
C VAL A 30 -22.98 5.88 -11.73
N ARG A 31 -21.90 6.62 -12.01
CA ARG A 31 -21.90 7.80 -12.90
C ARG A 31 -20.49 8.08 -13.46
N PRO A 32 -20.37 8.79 -14.59
CA PRO A 32 -19.08 9.26 -15.07
C PRO A 32 -18.33 10.14 -14.05
N PRO A 33 -16.99 10.12 -14.03
CA PRO A 33 -16.19 11.02 -13.19
C PRO A 33 -16.48 12.49 -13.48
N LEU A 34 -16.44 13.32 -12.43
CA LEU A 34 -16.59 14.78 -12.51
C LEU A 34 -15.27 15.45 -12.11
N SER A 35 -14.99 16.61 -12.69
CA SER A 35 -13.97 17.50 -12.13
C SER A 35 -14.39 18.00 -10.74
N ILE A 36 -13.42 18.39 -9.92
CA ILE A 36 -13.72 18.95 -8.59
C ILE A 36 -14.55 20.23 -8.71
N GLN A 37 -14.35 21.03 -9.77
CA GLN A 37 -15.13 22.23 -10.04
C GLN A 37 -16.59 21.89 -10.34
N GLU A 38 -16.86 20.89 -11.18
CA GLU A 38 -18.22 20.44 -11.48
C GLU A 38 -18.91 19.83 -10.26
N TYR A 39 -18.17 19.09 -9.43
CA TYR A 39 -18.68 18.53 -8.17
C TYR A 39 -19.08 19.65 -7.18
N LEU A 40 -18.21 20.64 -6.99
CA LEU A 40 -18.44 21.77 -6.09
C LEU A 40 -19.51 22.74 -6.61
N ALA A 41 -19.63 22.90 -7.93
CA ALA A 41 -20.65 23.72 -8.56
C ALA A 41 -22.08 23.20 -8.33
N GLY A 42 -22.22 21.97 -7.82
CA GLY A 42 -23.52 21.40 -7.53
C GLY A 42 -24.35 21.20 -8.80
N ASN A 43 -23.71 20.79 -9.91
CA ASN A 43 -24.40 20.50 -11.17
C ASN A 43 -25.48 19.39 -11.03
N ALA A 44 -25.58 18.75 -9.85
CA ALA A 44 -26.63 17.81 -9.45
C ALA A 44 -27.39 18.22 -8.16
N GLY A 45 -27.25 19.47 -7.70
CA GLY A 45 -27.79 20.00 -6.43
C GLY A 45 -26.69 20.42 -5.44
N PRO A 46 -27.05 21.16 -4.36
CA PRO A 46 -26.10 21.54 -3.31
C PRO A 46 -25.56 20.30 -2.58
N LEU A 47 -24.28 20.33 -2.21
CA LEU A 47 -23.64 19.23 -1.48
C LEU A 47 -24.24 19.08 -0.07
N THR A 48 -24.45 17.83 0.34
CA THR A 48 -24.85 17.50 1.72
C THR A 48 -23.68 17.73 2.70
N PRO A 49 -23.94 17.82 4.02
CA PRO A 49 -22.87 17.90 5.03
C PRO A 49 -21.85 16.75 4.94
N ASP A 50 -22.31 15.53 4.64
CA ASP A 50 -21.43 14.36 4.49
C ASP A 50 -20.55 14.49 3.24
N GLN A 51 -21.13 14.93 2.11
CA GLN A 51 -20.38 15.18 0.88
C GLN A 51 -19.33 16.29 1.05
N LEU A 52 -19.63 17.31 1.86
CA LEU A 52 -18.66 18.34 2.22
C LEU A 52 -17.56 17.77 3.12
N HIS A 53 -17.91 16.89 4.06
CA HIS A 53 -16.94 16.22 4.93
C HIS A 53 -15.97 15.32 4.13
N GLU A 54 -16.46 14.64 3.09
CA GLU A 54 -15.67 13.80 2.19
C GLU A 54 -14.59 14.58 1.43
N LEU A 55 -14.75 15.89 1.23
CA LEU A 55 -13.74 16.74 0.58
C LEU A 55 -12.39 16.71 1.31
N LYS A 56 -12.34 16.28 2.58
CA LYS A 56 -11.07 16.03 3.29
C LYS A 56 -10.20 14.96 2.62
N PHE A 57 -10.79 14.09 1.80
CA PHE A 57 -10.10 13.05 1.02
C PHE A 57 -9.72 13.52 -0.39
N ALA A 58 -10.18 14.70 -0.82
CA ALA A 58 -9.86 15.21 -2.15
C ALA A 58 -8.34 15.46 -2.29
N PRO A 59 -7.72 15.11 -3.43
CA PRO A 59 -6.32 15.42 -3.69
C PRO A 59 -6.06 16.91 -3.57
N ARG A 60 -5.04 17.29 -2.79
CA ARG A 60 -4.61 18.69 -2.67
C ARG A 60 -3.56 18.98 -3.74
N VAL A 61 -3.72 20.08 -4.46
CA VAL A 61 -2.73 20.54 -5.45
C VAL A 61 -2.11 21.85 -4.97
N GLU A 62 -0.79 21.92 -5.00
CA GLU A 62 -0.02 23.14 -4.73
C GLU A 62 0.70 23.61 -5.99
N VAL A 63 0.91 24.93 -6.07
CA VAL A 63 1.78 25.56 -7.08
C VAL A 63 3.10 25.94 -6.41
N GLN A 64 4.20 25.37 -6.90
CA GLN A 64 5.54 25.70 -6.45
C GLN A 64 6.23 26.60 -7.48
N PHE A 65 6.82 27.69 -7.00
CA PHE A 65 7.59 28.64 -7.81
C PHE A 65 9.07 28.39 -7.57
N LEU A 66 9.82 27.98 -8.59
CA LEU A 66 11.24 27.66 -8.48
C LEU A 66 12.06 28.46 -9.48
N LYS A 67 13.23 28.93 -9.05
CA LYS A 67 14.20 29.54 -9.96
C LYS A 67 14.99 28.41 -10.63
N ASN A 68 14.93 28.33 -11.96
CA ASN A 68 15.72 27.37 -12.73
C ASN A 68 17.21 27.81 -12.80
N PRO A 69 18.13 26.94 -13.27
CA PRO A 69 19.55 27.30 -13.39
C PRO A 69 19.85 28.53 -14.26
N ALA A 70 18.97 28.88 -15.21
CA ALA A 70 19.07 30.09 -16.03
C ALA A 70 18.51 31.35 -15.34
N GLY A 71 18.08 31.22 -14.09
CA GLY A 71 17.55 32.31 -13.27
C GLY A 71 16.09 32.70 -13.52
N ARG A 72 15.37 31.95 -14.36
CA ARG A 72 13.94 32.18 -14.63
C ARG A 72 13.07 31.50 -13.58
N ILE A 73 11.94 32.12 -13.25
CA ILE A 73 10.94 31.53 -12.35
C ILE A 73 10.05 30.59 -13.17
N GLU A 74 10.07 29.32 -12.80
CA GLU A 74 9.20 28.27 -13.33
C GLU A 74 8.09 27.94 -12.32
N ARG A 75 6.95 27.45 -12.82
CA ARG A 75 5.81 27.03 -12.01
C ARG A 75 5.61 25.53 -12.15
N TYR A 76 5.50 24.83 -11.02
CA TYR A 76 5.24 23.40 -10.97
C TYR A 76 3.97 23.13 -10.17
N PHE A 77 3.13 22.25 -10.68
CA PHE A 77 1.91 21.82 -10.02
C PHE A 77 2.15 20.43 -9.44
N ARG A 78 1.90 20.26 -8.15
CA ARG A 78 2.15 19.00 -7.46
C ARG A 78 1.00 18.63 -6.54
N HIS A 79 0.70 17.34 -6.50
CA HIS A 79 -0.16 16.73 -5.52
C HIS A 79 0.55 16.67 -4.16
N VAL A 80 -0.16 17.06 -3.11
CA VAL A 80 0.27 16.97 -1.72
C VAL A 80 -0.61 15.95 -1.01
N GLY A 81 -0.11 14.73 -0.97
CA GLY A 81 -0.74 13.62 -0.26
C GLY A 81 0.00 13.27 1.03
N ARG A 82 -0.63 12.38 1.81
CA ARG A 82 0.00 11.79 2.99
C ARG A 82 0.97 10.70 2.56
N ASN A 83 2.10 10.62 3.27
CA ASN A 83 3.00 9.48 3.19
C ASN A 83 2.35 8.26 3.85
N TRP A 84 2.82 7.07 3.51
CA TRP A 84 2.29 5.82 4.08
C TRP A 84 3.43 4.84 4.40
N ALA A 85 3.14 3.87 5.24
CA ALA A 85 4.01 2.73 5.53
C ALA A 85 3.45 1.47 4.85
N THR A 86 4.34 0.57 4.42
CA THR A 86 4.00 -0.75 3.88
C THR A 86 4.87 -1.79 4.57
N THR A 87 4.26 -2.85 5.10
CA THR A 87 4.95 -3.80 5.99
C THR A 87 4.97 -5.21 5.40
N PHE A 88 6.15 -5.69 5.03
CA PHE A 88 6.37 -7.06 4.58
C PHE A 88 6.72 -7.95 5.78
N VAL A 89 6.03 -9.09 5.90
CA VAL A 89 6.23 -10.05 7.00
C VAL A 89 6.13 -11.46 6.45
N LEU A 90 7.15 -12.28 6.69
CA LEU A 90 7.09 -13.72 6.45
C LEU A 90 6.70 -14.43 7.74
N LEU A 91 5.61 -15.19 7.68
CA LEU A 91 5.26 -16.17 8.69
C LEU A 91 5.99 -17.49 8.41
N PRO A 92 6.09 -18.39 9.41
CA PRO A 92 6.67 -19.72 9.21
C PRO A 92 6.08 -20.47 8.01
N GLY A 93 6.97 -21.13 7.25
CA GLY A 93 6.62 -21.76 5.96
C GLY A 93 6.70 -20.81 4.77
N ASP A 94 7.40 -19.68 4.90
CA ASP A 94 7.53 -18.65 3.86
C ASP A 94 6.18 -18.13 3.36
N LEU A 95 5.23 -17.97 4.28
CA LEU A 95 3.91 -17.43 4.01
C LEU A 95 3.93 -15.91 4.18
N LEU A 96 3.62 -15.19 3.11
CA LEU A 96 3.40 -13.75 3.15
C LEU A 96 1.91 -13.48 3.34
N ILE A 97 1.58 -12.55 4.24
CA ILE A 97 0.22 -12.01 4.33
C ILE A 97 0.12 -10.80 3.42
N VAL A 98 -0.87 -10.82 2.53
CA VAL A 98 -1.20 -9.69 1.65
C VAL A 98 -2.69 -9.39 1.79
N VAL A 99 -3.06 -8.14 1.52
CA VAL A 99 -4.45 -7.72 1.44
C VAL A 99 -4.82 -7.47 -0.02
N GLY A 100 -6.06 -7.84 -0.36
CA GLY A 100 -6.72 -7.45 -1.59
C GLY A 100 -7.75 -6.37 -1.31
N GLU A 101 -7.74 -5.30 -2.11
CA GLU A 101 -8.65 -4.16 -2.00
C GLU A 101 -8.96 -3.61 -3.39
N TRP A 102 -10.20 -3.20 -3.65
CA TRP A 102 -10.51 -2.41 -4.83
C TRP A 102 -10.07 -0.96 -4.63
N LYS A 103 -9.19 -0.46 -5.50
CA LYS A 103 -8.69 0.92 -5.44
C LYS A 103 -9.21 1.74 -6.60
N GLN A 104 -9.97 2.78 -6.27
CA GLN A 104 -10.57 3.74 -7.20
C GLN A 104 -9.55 4.48 -8.08
N GLY A 105 -8.31 4.62 -7.62
CA GLY A 105 -7.25 5.28 -8.40
C GLY A 105 -6.85 4.50 -9.66
N SER A 106 -6.98 3.17 -9.62
CA SER A 106 -6.65 2.26 -10.73
C SER A 106 -7.87 1.55 -11.32
N ASN A 107 -9.04 1.66 -10.68
CA ASN A 107 -10.25 0.89 -10.99
C ASN A 107 -9.97 -0.62 -11.02
N ASP A 108 -9.23 -1.11 -10.03
CA ASP A 108 -8.75 -2.49 -10.02
C ASP A 108 -8.62 -3.02 -8.59
N ILE A 109 -8.66 -4.35 -8.45
CA ILE A 109 -8.32 -5.03 -7.20
C ILE A 109 -6.81 -5.15 -7.10
N THR A 110 -6.21 -4.38 -6.20
CA THR A 110 -4.77 -4.39 -5.99
C THR A 110 -4.39 -5.37 -4.88
N LEU A 111 -3.14 -5.83 -4.93
CA LEU A 111 -2.54 -6.73 -3.96
C LEU A 111 -1.34 -6.05 -3.31
N VAL A 112 -1.38 -5.89 -1.99
CA VAL A 112 -0.34 -5.18 -1.24
C VAL A 112 -0.10 -5.85 0.11
N PRO A 113 1.14 -5.92 0.62
CA PRO A 113 1.37 -6.16 2.03
C PRO A 113 0.64 -5.09 2.88
N PRO A 114 0.27 -5.37 4.14
CA PRO A 114 -0.47 -4.42 4.95
C PRO A 114 0.16 -3.03 4.98
N SER A 115 -0.67 -2.01 4.78
CA SER A 115 -0.21 -0.66 4.44
C SER A 115 -1.20 0.41 4.89
N GLY A 116 -0.68 1.51 5.41
CA GLY A 116 -1.55 2.62 5.78
C GLY A 116 -0.81 3.90 6.13
N VAL A 117 -1.59 4.91 6.50
CA VAL A 117 -1.10 6.28 6.71
C VAL A 117 -0.94 6.52 8.21
N PRO A 118 0.14 7.19 8.66
CA PRO A 118 0.29 7.52 10.07
C PRO A 118 -0.92 8.27 10.63
N SER A 119 -1.41 7.77 11.76
CA SER A 119 -2.44 8.42 12.56
C SER A 119 -1.83 9.59 13.36
N ASN A 120 -2.69 10.41 13.97
CA ASN A 120 -2.23 11.48 14.86
C ASN A 120 -1.42 10.97 16.05
N ASP A 121 -1.67 9.74 16.51
CA ASP A 121 -0.91 9.15 17.62
C ASP A 121 0.44 8.60 17.15
N ASP A 122 0.51 8.01 15.96
CA ASP A 122 1.78 7.58 15.35
C ASP A 122 2.73 8.79 15.22
N MET A 123 2.20 9.93 14.80
CA MET A 123 2.95 11.19 14.61
C MET A 123 3.54 11.77 15.91
N LYS A 124 3.12 11.30 17.09
CA LYS A 124 3.69 11.72 18.39
C LYS A 124 4.91 10.90 18.81
N THR A 125 5.23 9.85 18.08
CA THR A 125 6.36 8.95 18.39
C THR A 125 7.67 9.43 17.74
N THR A 126 8.80 8.88 18.19
CA THR A 126 10.12 9.15 17.58
C THR A 126 10.30 8.49 16.21
N ASP A 127 9.51 7.45 15.91
CA ASP A 127 9.45 6.77 14.61
C ASP A 127 7.98 6.63 14.15
N PRO A 128 7.37 7.70 13.61
CA PRO A 128 5.97 7.68 13.23
C PRO A 128 5.61 6.62 12.19
N TYR A 129 6.49 6.37 11.23
CA TYR A 129 6.22 5.41 10.17
C TYR A 129 6.39 3.97 10.65
N GLY A 130 7.35 3.70 11.55
CA GLY A 130 7.45 2.40 12.20
C GLY A 130 6.30 2.12 13.17
N ALA A 131 5.80 3.14 13.88
CA ALA A 131 4.58 3.04 14.68
C ALA A 131 3.36 2.70 13.80
N CYS A 132 3.19 3.44 12.71
CA CYS A 132 2.17 3.18 11.69
C CYS A 132 2.27 1.76 11.12
N ALA A 133 3.48 1.33 10.70
CA ALA A 133 3.72 0.00 10.14
C ALA A 133 3.24 -1.14 11.06
N ARG A 134 3.48 -1.02 12.38
CA ARG A 134 3.01 -1.98 13.38
C ARG A 134 1.50 -1.94 13.56
N ARG A 135 0.94 -0.73 13.67
CA ARG A 135 -0.49 -0.51 13.87
C ARG A 135 -1.30 -1.07 12.70
N GLU A 136 -0.97 -0.67 11.47
CA GLU A 136 -1.69 -1.09 10.26
C GLU A 136 -1.57 -2.59 10.03
N PHE A 137 -0.37 -3.17 10.18
CA PHE A 137 -0.21 -4.62 10.08
C PHE A 137 -1.08 -5.34 11.12
N THR A 138 -1.11 -4.87 12.37
CA THR A 138 -1.96 -5.47 13.42
C THR A 138 -3.44 -5.26 13.14
N HIS A 139 -3.86 -4.11 12.63
CA HIS A 139 -5.26 -3.79 12.34
C HIS A 139 -5.79 -4.65 11.20
N GLU A 140 -5.07 -4.74 10.09
CA GLU A 140 -5.51 -5.47 8.91
C GLU A 140 -5.42 -6.99 9.08
N THR A 141 -4.39 -7.48 9.79
CA THR A 141 -4.11 -8.92 9.89
C THR A 141 -4.57 -9.53 11.21
N GLY A 142 -4.57 -8.74 12.29
CA GLY A 142 -4.75 -9.22 13.66
C GLY A 142 -3.51 -9.84 14.30
N ILE A 143 -2.34 -9.81 13.64
CA ILE A 143 -1.08 -10.33 14.16
C ILE A 143 -0.22 -9.18 14.68
N GLU A 144 0.27 -9.31 15.92
CA GLU A 144 1.21 -8.34 16.51
C GLU A 144 2.64 -8.55 15.99
N LEU A 145 3.38 -7.46 15.79
CA LEU A 145 4.80 -7.49 15.42
C LEU A 145 5.69 -7.21 16.64
N ALA A 146 6.75 -8.00 16.80
CA ALA A 146 7.78 -7.74 17.82
C ALA A 146 8.67 -6.56 17.42
N GLU A 147 9.06 -6.51 16.14
CA GLU A 147 9.91 -5.48 15.58
C GLU A 147 9.45 -5.11 14.16
N VAL A 148 9.77 -3.86 13.77
CA VAL A 148 9.79 -3.45 12.37
C VAL A 148 11.11 -2.76 12.10
N ILE A 149 11.67 -3.04 10.93
CA ILE A 149 12.95 -2.50 10.47
C ILE A 149 12.68 -1.74 9.18
N SER A 150 13.02 -0.45 9.15
CA SER A 150 12.92 0.36 7.94
C SER A 150 13.82 -0.21 6.85
N LEU A 151 13.26 -0.38 5.65
CA LEU A 151 13.97 -0.84 4.45
C LEU A 151 14.50 0.31 3.58
N SER A 152 14.17 1.55 3.94
CA SER A 152 14.58 2.78 3.24
C SER A 152 15.34 3.74 4.15
N ASN A 153 16.06 3.24 5.17
CA ASN A 153 16.83 4.06 6.13
C ASN A 153 16.07 5.28 6.70
N GLY A 154 14.76 5.15 6.93
CA GLY A 154 13.92 6.23 7.46
C GLY A 154 13.64 7.39 6.51
N VAL A 155 14.12 7.38 5.26
CA VAL A 155 13.83 8.47 4.31
C VAL A 155 12.55 8.23 3.50
N GLY A 156 12.16 6.98 3.27
CA GLY A 156 11.06 6.63 2.39
C GLY A 156 11.42 6.73 0.90
N ILE A 157 10.71 6.00 0.07
CA ILE A 157 10.84 5.96 -1.38
C ILE A 157 9.88 6.99 -1.97
N PRO A 158 10.36 7.98 -2.74
CA PRO A 158 9.48 8.97 -3.36
C PRO A 158 8.65 8.33 -4.48
N VAL A 159 7.37 8.72 -4.56
CA VAL A 159 6.42 8.19 -5.55
C VAL A 159 6.00 9.32 -6.48
N SER A 160 6.01 9.08 -7.79
CA SER A 160 5.65 10.10 -8.81
C SER A 160 6.40 11.44 -8.62
N THR A 161 7.73 11.39 -8.51
CA THR A 161 8.63 12.50 -8.11
C THR A 161 8.43 13.82 -8.84
N ARG A 162 7.92 13.81 -10.08
CA ARG A 162 7.64 15.03 -10.86
C ARG A 162 6.40 15.79 -10.38
N GLN A 163 5.45 15.10 -9.75
CA GLN A 163 4.10 15.60 -9.53
C GLN A 163 3.52 15.28 -8.15
N SER A 164 4.25 14.60 -7.26
CA SER A 164 3.78 14.26 -5.91
C SER A 164 4.88 14.47 -4.87
N THR A 165 4.47 14.92 -3.67
CA THR A 165 5.35 14.98 -2.49
C THR A 165 5.38 13.67 -1.70
N GLN A 166 4.58 12.69 -2.09
CA GLN A 166 4.38 11.48 -1.30
C GLN A 166 5.60 10.54 -1.31
N ARG A 167 5.75 9.83 -0.20
CA ARG A 167 6.72 8.78 -0.01
C ARG A 167 6.07 7.54 0.58
N CYS A 168 6.51 6.39 0.10
CA CYS A 168 6.26 5.08 0.70
C CYS A 168 7.38 4.75 1.68
N PHE A 169 7.05 4.33 2.90
CA PHE A 169 8.01 3.88 3.89
C PHE A 169 7.93 2.35 4.02
N PRO A 170 8.81 1.60 3.33
CA PRO A 170 8.82 0.15 3.40
C PRO A 170 9.43 -0.37 4.71
N PHE A 171 8.80 -1.37 5.32
CA PHE A 171 9.28 -2.04 6.52
C PHE A 171 9.33 -3.55 6.35
N LEU A 172 10.31 -4.18 6.99
CA LEU A 172 10.32 -5.61 7.27
C LEU A 172 9.87 -5.80 8.72
N GLY A 173 8.81 -6.55 8.95
CA GLY A 173 8.32 -6.88 10.28
C GLY A 173 8.67 -8.30 10.70
N THR A 174 8.91 -8.49 11.99
CA THR A 174 9.04 -9.81 12.62
C THR A 174 7.80 -10.07 13.48
N PRO A 175 7.05 -11.16 13.25
CA PRO A 175 5.86 -11.45 14.04
C PRO A 175 6.25 -11.73 15.50
N LYS A 176 5.40 -11.32 16.44
CA LYS A 176 5.60 -11.61 17.86
C LYS A 176 5.29 -13.07 18.14
N GLU A 177 6.16 -13.73 18.91
CA GLU A 177 5.97 -15.12 19.33
C GLU A 177 5.30 -15.21 20.71
N PRO A 178 4.31 -16.11 20.91
CA PRO A 178 3.72 -16.98 19.90
C PRO A 178 2.85 -16.19 18.91
N ILE A 179 2.87 -16.58 17.63
CA ILE A 179 2.03 -15.95 16.59
C ILE A 179 0.55 -16.25 16.86
N VAL A 180 -0.16 -15.25 17.38
CA VAL A 180 -1.59 -15.30 17.63
C VAL A 180 -2.29 -14.29 16.74
N ARG A 181 -3.30 -14.74 16.01
CA ARG A 181 -4.17 -13.87 15.23
C ARG A 181 -5.41 -13.50 16.04
N ARG A 182 -5.64 -12.21 16.17
CA ARG A 182 -6.92 -11.64 16.64
C ARG A 182 -7.81 -11.27 15.45
N ARG A 183 -9.06 -10.92 15.73
CA ARG A 183 -9.94 -10.37 14.70
C ARG A 183 -9.34 -9.06 14.17
N ALA A 184 -9.27 -8.93 12.84
CA ALA A 184 -8.90 -7.68 12.19
C ALA A 184 -9.83 -6.54 12.64
N LYS A 185 -9.27 -5.34 12.78
CA LYS A 185 -9.96 -4.12 13.19
C LYS A 185 -9.97 -3.15 12.02
N LEU A 186 -10.84 -3.44 11.06
CA LEU A 186 -11.07 -2.58 9.90
C LEU A 186 -12.13 -1.54 10.24
N ASP A 187 -11.96 -0.33 9.73
CA ASP A 187 -12.97 0.72 9.82
C ASP A 187 -14.18 0.38 8.90
N GLU A 188 -15.34 1.00 9.15
CA GLU A 188 -16.58 0.73 8.38
C GLU A 188 -16.42 1.02 6.87
N THR A 189 -15.49 1.89 6.50
CA THR A 189 -15.21 2.28 5.12
C THR A 189 -14.12 1.43 4.45
N GLU A 190 -13.50 0.49 5.17
CA GLU A 190 -12.40 -0.32 4.66
C GLU A 190 -12.91 -1.68 4.16
N PHE A 191 -12.86 -1.86 2.83
CA PHE A 191 -13.33 -3.07 2.16
C PHE A 191 -12.16 -3.89 1.61
N LEU A 192 -11.28 -4.32 2.51
CA LEU A 192 -10.12 -5.16 2.19
C LEU A 192 -10.20 -6.53 2.86
N LYS A 193 -9.49 -7.51 2.28
CA LYS A 193 -9.38 -8.87 2.85
C LYS A 193 -7.95 -9.39 2.80
N GLY A 194 -7.49 -9.90 3.94
CA GLY A 194 -6.19 -10.55 4.06
C GLY A 194 -6.22 -12.01 3.62
N VAL A 195 -5.20 -12.43 2.88
CA VAL A 195 -4.94 -13.82 2.48
C VAL A 195 -3.47 -14.16 2.73
N ALA A 196 -3.17 -15.45 2.90
CA ALA A 196 -1.82 -15.95 3.00
C ALA A 196 -1.38 -16.57 1.68
N ILE A 197 -0.22 -16.18 1.18
CA ILE A 197 0.34 -16.68 -0.07
C ILE A 197 1.79 -17.14 0.15
N PRO A 198 2.19 -18.33 -0.36
CA PRO A 198 3.59 -18.73 -0.35
C PRO A 198 4.45 -17.73 -1.13
N LEU A 199 5.65 -17.42 -0.63
CA LEU A 199 6.54 -16.43 -1.23
C LEU A 199 6.81 -16.68 -2.73
N GLY A 200 6.99 -17.93 -3.14
CA GLY A 200 7.20 -18.28 -4.56
C GLY A 200 5.99 -17.93 -5.44
N GLU A 201 4.77 -18.15 -4.94
CA GLU A 201 3.54 -17.78 -5.65
C GLU A 201 3.33 -16.26 -5.68
N TRP A 202 3.76 -15.55 -4.63
CA TRP A 202 3.74 -14.09 -4.61
C TRP A 202 4.70 -13.48 -5.64
N LEU A 203 5.93 -14.00 -5.72
CA LEU A 203 6.92 -13.57 -6.71
C LEU A 203 6.43 -13.83 -8.14
N LYS A 204 5.78 -14.97 -8.37
CA LYS A 204 5.13 -15.27 -9.64
C LYS A 204 4.05 -14.25 -10.01
N LEU A 205 3.24 -13.77 -9.05
CA LEU A 205 2.27 -12.70 -9.32
C LEU A 205 2.94 -11.38 -9.71
N ILE A 206 4.10 -11.06 -9.12
CA ILE A 206 4.90 -9.88 -9.51
C ILE A 206 5.41 -10.05 -10.95
N GLU A 207 6.01 -11.20 -11.27
CA GLU A 207 6.53 -11.51 -12.61
C GLU A 207 5.44 -11.50 -13.69
N GLU A 208 4.23 -11.98 -13.36
CA GLU A 208 3.06 -11.96 -14.24
C GLU A 208 2.38 -10.58 -14.36
N GLY A 209 2.89 -9.55 -13.67
CA GLY A 209 2.31 -8.20 -13.71
C GLY A 209 0.94 -8.05 -13.01
N LYS A 210 0.63 -8.98 -12.09
CA LYS A 210 -0.62 -8.98 -11.30
C LYS A 210 -0.50 -8.19 -10.01
N VAL A 211 0.71 -8.08 -9.46
CA VAL A 211 1.02 -7.09 -8.42
C VAL A 211 1.40 -5.79 -9.11
N ARG A 212 0.55 -4.77 -9.00
CA ARG A 212 0.66 -3.53 -9.79
C ARG A 212 1.05 -2.30 -8.98
N GLU A 213 0.97 -2.36 -7.65
CA GLU A 213 1.35 -1.25 -6.80
C GLU A 213 2.88 -1.19 -6.62
N ASP A 214 3.48 -0.06 -7.00
CA ASP A 214 4.92 0.17 -6.89
C ASP A 214 5.45 -0.12 -5.47
N CYS A 215 4.71 0.30 -4.44
CA CYS A 215 5.08 0.06 -3.04
C CYS A 215 5.09 -1.42 -2.68
N SER A 216 4.17 -2.22 -3.24
CA SER A 216 4.07 -3.66 -3.03
C SER A 216 5.30 -4.37 -3.59
N ILE A 217 5.67 -4.01 -4.82
CA ILE A 217 6.83 -4.55 -5.54
C ILE A 217 8.13 -4.11 -4.85
N SER A 218 8.31 -2.80 -4.62
CA SER A 218 9.54 -2.26 -4.04
C SER A 218 9.77 -2.77 -2.62
N THR A 219 8.73 -2.84 -1.80
CA THR A 219 8.83 -3.34 -0.42
C THR A 219 9.20 -4.82 -0.42
N THR A 220 8.60 -5.62 -1.30
CA THR A 220 8.95 -7.03 -1.46
C THR A 220 10.43 -7.20 -1.77
N PHE A 221 10.95 -6.54 -2.82
CA PHE A 221 12.34 -6.73 -3.21
C PHE A 221 13.34 -6.22 -2.17
N LEU A 222 13.07 -5.08 -1.53
CA LEU A 222 13.92 -4.58 -0.45
C LEU A 222 13.90 -5.51 0.77
N ALA A 223 12.75 -6.08 1.11
CA ALA A 223 12.64 -7.05 2.20
C ALA A 223 13.44 -8.32 1.88
N LEU A 224 13.31 -8.86 0.66
CA LEU A 224 14.07 -10.02 0.22
C LEU A 224 15.58 -9.77 0.18
N GLN A 225 16.00 -8.58 -0.23
CA GLN A 225 17.39 -8.16 -0.14
C GLN A 225 17.87 -8.14 1.32
N LYS A 226 17.10 -7.54 2.23
CA LYS A 226 17.41 -7.48 3.66
C LYS A 226 17.50 -8.87 4.31
N LEU A 227 16.68 -9.81 3.85
CA LEU A 227 16.66 -11.21 4.28
C LEU A 227 17.74 -12.08 3.61
N GLY A 228 18.56 -11.54 2.70
CA GLY A 228 19.57 -12.31 1.96
C GLY A 228 18.98 -13.31 0.95
N ARG A 229 17.72 -13.11 0.54
CA ARG A 229 16.96 -14.00 -0.35
C ARG A 229 16.86 -13.49 -1.79
N LEU A 230 17.32 -12.27 -2.07
CA LEU A 230 17.46 -11.75 -3.41
C LEU A 230 18.91 -11.96 -3.88
N ARG A 231 19.11 -12.74 -4.96
CA ARG A 231 20.41 -12.88 -5.63
C ARG A 231 20.34 -12.22 -7.00
N LEU A 232 21.15 -11.18 -7.20
CA LEU A 232 21.36 -10.60 -8.52
C LEU A 232 22.31 -11.52 -9.29
N GLN A 233 21.86 -12.04 -10.43
CA GLN A 233 22.73 -12.72 -11.37
C GLN A 233 23.15 -11.71 -12.44
N PHE A 234 24.44 -11.41 -12.49
CA PHE A 234 25.02 -10.69 -13.62
C PHE A 234 25.43 -11.73 -14.65
N THR A 235 24.72 -11.81 -15.77
CA THR A 235 25.23 -12.53 -16.95
C THR A 235 26.32 -11.67 -17.57
N PRO A 236 27.58 -12.17 -17.67
CA PRO A 236 28.61 -11.47 -18.42
C PRO A 236 28.12 -11.25 -19.85
N GLU A 237 28.29 -10.03 -20.37
CA GLU A 237 27.96 -9.70 -21.75
C GLU A 237 28.65 -10.71 -22.69
N CYS A 238 27.90 -11.25 -23.67
CA CYS A 238 28.49 -11.98 -24.77
C CYS A 238 29.45 -11.03 -25.50
N THR A 239 30.75 -11.19 -25.25
CA THR A 239 31.79 -10.57 -26.07
C THR A 239 31.66 -11.17 -27.47
N SER A 240 31.09 -10.39 -28.39
CA SER A 240 31.08 -10.63 -29.83
C SER A 240 32.48 -10.51 -30.42
#